data_AF-A0A2D6Y6I7-F1
#
_entry.id   AF-A0A2D6Y6I7-F1
#
_cell.length_a   1.000
_cell.length_b   1.000
_cell.length_c   1.000
_cell.angle_alpha   90.00
_cell.angle_beta   90.00
_cell.angle_gamma   90.00
#
_symmetry.space_group_name_H-M   'P 1'
#
loop_
_entity.id
_entity.type
_entity.pdbx_description
1 polymer ?
#
loop_
_entity_poly.entity_id
_entity_poly.type
_entity_poly.pdbx_seq_one_letter_code
_entity_poly.pdbx_strand_id
1 'polypeptide(L)'
;MIRRITSSQISTGLLCGLTIILIGLTQRPAIAQDERSTALVTIAEANAECLSTAGGMPQEKASSIADRFLDAKAVAPAMRQAIRSSRDFGTLKAEYIKQQGGCDELVNALRK
;
A
#
# COMPACT_ATOMS: atom_id res chain seq x y z
N MET A 1 -45.60 -25.61 -38.84
CA MET A 1 -45.53 -24.32 -39.55
C MET A 1 -45.47 -23.17 -38.54
N ILE A 2 -44.36 -22.45 -38.56
CA ILE A 2 -44.11 -21.00 -38.35
C ILE A 2 -45.21 -20.10 -37.69
N ARG A 3 -44.80 -19.49 -36.54
CA ARG A 3 -44.92 -18.10 -36.02
C ARG A 3 -46.25 -17.31 -36.04
N ARG A 4 -46.59 -16.70 -34.88
CA ARG A 4 -46.42 -15.26 -34.47
C ARG A 4 -47.36 -14.98 -33.27
N ILE A 5 -46.85 -14.81 -32.05
CA ILE A 5 -46.67 -13.54 -31.31
C ILE A 5 -47.79 -12.51 -31.55
N THR A 6 -48.63 -12.23 -30.54
CA THR A 6 -48.98 -10.87 -30.08
C THR A 6 -49.68 -10.89 -28.71
N SER A 7 -49.26 -9.94 -27.86
CA SER A 7 -50.03 -9.25 -26.80
C SER A 7 -50.62 -10.06 -25.64
N SER A 8 -49.91 -10.06 -24.50
CA SER A 8 -50.57 -10.10 -23.20
C SER A 8 -49.91 -9.10 -22.25
N GLN A 9 -50.76 -8.27 -21.66
CA GLN A 9 -50.49 -7.20 -20.72
C GLN A 9 -49.75 -7.74 -19.49
N ILE A 10 -48.65 -7.11 -19.09
CA ILE A 10 -48.13 -7.22 -17.73
C ILE A 10 -48.01 -5.80 -17.18
N SER A 11 -49.06 -5.41 -16.46
CA SER A 11 -49.00 -4.36 -15.45
C SER A 11 -48.05 -4.80 -14.33
N THR A 12 -46.83 -4.30 -14.37
CA THR A 12 -45.90 -4.19 -13.24
C THR A 12 -45.35 -2.78 -13.38
N GLY A 13 -45.87 -1.79 -12.65
CA GLY A 13 -45.63 -1.73 -11.22
C GLY A 13 -44.24 -1.13 -11.03
N LEU A 14 -44.22 0.19 -10.79
CA LEU A 14 -43.12 0.89 -10.13
C LEU A 14 -41.82 1.10 -10.93
N LEU A 15 -41.92 1.96 -11.95
CA LEU A 15 -40.87 2.95 -12.22
C LEU A 15 -40.72 3.87 -11.01
N CYS A 16 -39.90 3.50 -10.02
CA CYS A 16 -39.35 4.40 -9.00
C CYS A 16 -38.26 3.65 -8.23
N GLY A 17 -36.99 3.90 -8.57
CA GLY A 17 -35.85 3.27 -7.90
C GLY A 17 -34.55 3.38 -8.68
N LEU A 18 -34.60 3.79 -9.95
CA LEU A 18 -33.43 4.19 -10.72
C LEU A 18 -33.11 5.67 -10.46
N THR A 19 -32.58 6.00 -9.28
CA THR A 19 -31.80 7.23 -9.07
C THR A 19 -31.10 7.19 -7.70
N ILE A 20 -29.76 7.25 -7.76
CA ILE A 20 -28.83 7.66 -6.67
C ILE A 20 -28.62 6.53 -5.65
N ILE A 21 -27.46 5.85 -5.57
CA ILE A 21 -26.16 6.38 -5.15
C ILE A 21 -25.03 5.67 -5.95
N LEU A 22 -24.48 6.38 -6.93
CA LEU A 22 -23.22 6.06 -7.62
C LEU A 22 -22.06 6.92 -7.07
N ILE A 23 -22.14 7.30 -5.79
CA ILE A 23 -21.14 8.14 -5.09
C ILE A 23 -20.73 7.42 -3.81
N GLY A 24 -19.90 6.39 -3.97
CA GLY A 24 -19.24 5.71 -2.85
C GLY A 24 -17.90 5.08 -3.26
N LEU A 25 -17.42 5.39 -4.46
CA LEU A 25 -16.12 4.95 -4.94
C LEU A 25 -15.03 5.58 -4.06
N THR A 26 -14.30 4.72 -3.34
CA THR A 26 -12.86 4.83 -3.05
C THR A 26 -12.36 5.61 -1.81
N GLN A 27 -13.14 5.81 -0.77
CA GLN A 27 -12.53 6.16 0.53
C GLN A 27 -12.02 4.88 1.21
N ARG A 28 -10.76 4.53 0.96
CA ARG A 28 -10.06 3.54 1.79
C ARG A 28 -10.14 4.03 3.24
N PRO A 29 -10.46 3.18 4.23
CA PRO A 29 -10.53 3.63 5.61
C PRO A 29 -9.17 4.21 5.99
N ALA A 30 -9.16 5.40 6.61
CA ALA A 30 -7.95 6.14 6.95
C ALA A 30 -6.96 5.29 7.78
N ILE A 31 -7.49 4.39 8.61
CA ILE A 31 -6.74 3.41 9.41
C ILE A 31 -5.94 2.46 8.50
N ALA A 32 -6.56 1.88 7.46
CA ALA A 32 -5.85 0.98 6.54
C ALA A 32 -4.82 1.71 5.66
N GLN A 33 -5.03 3.01 5.39
CA GLN A 33 -4.04 3.83 4.69
C GLN A 33 -2.83 4.11 5.59
N ASP A 34 -3.05 4.33 6.88
CA ASP A 34 -2.01 4.54 7.89
C ASP A 34 -1.17 3.27 8.10
N GLU A 35 -1.80 2.10 8.27
CA GLU A 35 -1.12 0.80 8.38
C GLU A 35 -0.28 0.48 7.14
N ARG A 36 -0.86 0.69 5.94
CA ARG A 36 -0.14 0.48 4.68
C ARG A 36 1.08 1.41 4.58
N SER A 37 0.92 2.67 4.95
CA SER A 37 2.02 3.64 4.90
C SER A 37 3.11 3.29 5.91
N THR A 38 2.73 2.87 7.11
CA THR A 38 3.64 2.37 8.14
C THR A 38 4.45 1.20 7.63
N ALA A 39 3.80 0.17 7.07
CA ALA A 39 4.48 -0.99 6.52
C ALA A 39 5.47 -0.60 5.39
N LEU A 40 5.06 0.28 4.48
CA LEU A 40 5.93 0.73 3.39
C LEU A 40 7.15 1.49 3.89
N VAL A 41 6.98 2.40 4.86
CA VAL A 41 8.08 3.15 5.46
C VAL A 41 9.02 2.22 6.23
N THR A 42 8.48 1.28 7.00
CA THR A 42 9.27 0.26 7.71
C THR A 42 10.12 -0.57 6.75
N ILE A 43 9.52 -1.09 5.67
CA ILE A 43 10.22 -1.88 4.64
C ILE A 43 11.32 -1.05 3.98
N ALA A 44 11.01 0.17 3.54
CA ALA A 44 11.95 1.02 2.82
C ALA A 44 13.18 1.37 3.68
N GLU A 45 12.96 1.75 4.93
CA GLU A 45 14.01 2.14 5.87
C GLU A 45 14.83 0.93 6.35
N ALA A 46 14.20 -0.23 6.57
CA ALA A 46 14.92 -1.46 6.86
C ALA A 46 15.84 -1.87 5.71
N ASN A 47 15.32 -1.81 4.48
CA ASN A 47 16.10 -2.13 3.29
C ASN A 47 17.27 -1.17 3.13
N ALA A 48 17.06 0.13 3.35
CA ALA A 48 18.12 1.12 3.28
C ALA A 48 19.21 0.91 4.35
N GLU A 49 18.80 0.63 5.59
CA GLU A 49 19.73 0.29 6.66
C GLU A 49 20.59 -0.91 6.29
N CYS A 50 19.98 -2.01 5.86
CA CYS A 50 20.72 -3.23 5.51
C CYS A 50 21.58 -3.07 4.25
N LEU A 51 21.11 -2.34 3.23
CA LEU A 51 21.94 -1.99 2.07
C LEU A 51 23.18 -1.18 2.49
N SER A 52 23.05 -0.33 3.52
CA SER A 52 24.17 0.45 4.03
C SER A 52 25.13 -0.37 4.88
N THR A 53 24.61 -1.14 5.85
CA THR A 53 25.43 -1.82 6.87
C THR A 53 26.02 -3.13 6.36
N ALA A 54 25.23 -3.96 5.68
CA ALA A 54 25.65 -5.25 5.14
C ALA A 54 25.97 -5.19 3.64
N GLY A 55 25.24 -4.36 2.89
CA GLY A 55 25.44 -4.20 1.45
C GLY A 55 26.64 -3.33 1.05
N GLY A 56 27.24 -2.61 1.99
CA GLY A 56 28.35 -1.69 1.74
C GLY A 56 27.97 -0.44 0.93
N MET A 57 26.67 -0.16 0.78
CA MET A 57 26.20 1.03 0.09
C MET A 57 26.43 2.27 0.97
N PRO A 58 26.87 3.42 0.41
CA PRO A 58 26.88 4.66 1.16
C PRO A 58 25.49 5.00 1.70
N GLN A 59 25.39 5.42 2.96
CA GLN A 59 24.12 5.69 3.64
C GLN A 59 23.23 6.65 2.85
N GLU A 60 23.79 7.73 2.31
CA GLU A 60 23.06 8.71 1.49
C GLU A 60 22.40 8.06 0.27
N LYS A 61 23.12 7.15 -0.40
CA LYS A 61 22.60 6.43 -1.57
C LYS A 61 21.50 5.44 -1.16
N ALA A 62 21.66 4.74 -0.04
CA ALA A 62 20.64 3.83 0.47
C ALA A 62 19.35 4.58 0.87
N SER A 63 19.47 5.71 1.55
CA SER A 63 18.34 6.59 1.89
C SER A 63 17.64 7.13 0.64
N SER A 64 18.41 7.55 -0.36
CA SER A 64 17.85 8.02 -1.64
C SER A 64 17.01 6.94 -2.34
N ILE A 65 17.44 5.67 -2.29
CA ILE A 65 16.66 4.55 -2.83
C ILE A 65 15.36 4.37 -2.03
N ALA A 66 15.42 4.46 -0.70
CA ALA A 66 14.24 4.38 0.17
C ALA A 66 13.21 5.46 -0.17
N ASP A 67 13.64 6.70 -0.29
CA ASP A 67 12.76 7.83 -0.59
C ASP A 67 12.14 7.70 -1.98
N ARG A 68 12.92 7.29 -3.00
CA ARG A 68 12.40 7.03 -4.35
C ARG A 68 11.37 5.89 -4.37
N PHE A 69 11.59 4.84 -3.58
CA PHE A 69 10.59 3.77 -3.42
C PHE A 69 9.30 4.31 -2.80
N LEU A 70 9.40 5.12 -1.74
CA LEU A 70 8.24 5.70 -1.08
C LEU A 70 7.50 6.72 -1.97
N ASP A 71 8.22 7.47 -2.81
CA ASP A 71 7.65 8.34 -3.85
C ASP A 71 6.84 7.52 -4.84
N ALA A 72 7.41 6.43 -5.36
CA ALA A 72 6.75 5.53 -6.31
C ALA A 72 5.50 4.84 -5.71
N LYS A 73 5.43 4.71 -4.38
CA LYS A 73 4.26 4.19 -3.66
C LYS A 73 3.27 5.27 -3.22
N ALA A 74 3.52 6.54 -3.58
CA ALA A 74 2.71 7.70 -3.24
C ALA A 74 2.51 7.89 -1.72
N VAL A 75 3.53 7.57 -0.91
CA VAL A 75 3.52 7.87 0.53
C VAL A 75 3.93 9.32 0.73
N ALA A 76 3.04 10.17 1.24
CA ALA A 76 3.32 11.61 1.39
C ALA A 76 4.51 11.87 2.35
N PRO A 77 5.37 12.88 2.09
CA PRO A 77 6.50 13.19 2.97
C PRO A 77 6.11 13.44 4.43
N ALA A 78 5.00 14.14 4.68
CA ALA A 78 4.50 14.39 6.04
C ALA A 78 4.12 13.08 6.77
N MET A 79 3.56 12.11 6.04
CA MET A 79 3.23 10.79 6.58
C MET A 79 4.50 9.99 6.91
N ARG A 80 5.52 10.01 6.03
CA ARG A 80 6.82 9.39 6.31
C ARG A 80 7.43 9.95 7.59
N GLN A 81 7.41 11.27 7.74
CA GLN A 81 7.94 11.94 8.92
C GLN A 81 7.17 11.55 10.18
N ALA A 82 5.83 11.56 10.14
CA ALA A 82 5.00 11.16 11.27
C ALA A 82 5.31 9.72 11.73
N ILE A 83 5.42 8.78 10.77
CA ILE A 83 5.78 7.39 11.05
C ILE A 83 7.20 7.29 11.64
N ARG A 84 8.20 7.92 11.00
CA ARG A 84 9.59 7.93 11.46
C ARG A 84 9.75 8.51 12.87
N SER A 85 8.92 9.49 13.23
CA SER A 85 8.90 10.12 14.56
C SER A 85 8.08 9.35 15.60
N SER A 86 7.39 8.28 15.23
CA SER A 86 6.68 7.45 16.20
C SER A 86 7.66 6.70 17.12
N ARG A 87 7.23 6.49 18.38
CA ARG A 87 8.07 5.86 19.41
C ARG A 87 8.52 4.45 19.02
N ASP A 88 7.66 3.72 18.31
CA ASP A 88 7.84 2.28 18.04
C ASP A 88 8.51 2.00 16.68
N PHE A 89 8.81 3.04 15.89
CA PHE A 89 9.32 2.86 14.53
C PHE A 89 10.63 2.07 14.48
N GLY A 90 11.55 2.33 15.41
CA GLY A 90 12.81 1.59 15.53
C GLY A 90 12.58 0.10 15.80
N THR A 91 11.64 -0.22 16.69
CA THR A 91 11.24 -1.59 17.02
C THR A 91 10.62 -2.29 15.81
N LEU A 92 9.70 -1.63 15.10
CA LEU A 92 9.08 -2.17 13.89
C LEU A 92 10.11 -2.50 12.82
N LYS A 93 11.09 -1.62 12.61
CA LYS A 93 12.18 -1.83 11.65
C LYS A 93 13.06 -3.02 12.05
N ALA A 94 13.51 -3.07 13.31
CA ALA A 94 14.35 -4.15 13.81
C ALA A 94 13.64 -5.52 13.72
N GLU A 95 12.36 -5.57 14.07
CA GLU A 95 11.57 -6.80 14.01
C GLU A 95 11.34 -7.23 12.55
N TYR A 96 11.07 -6.30 11.63
CA TYR A 96 11.00 -6.62 10.20
C TYR A 96 12.33 -7.22 9.69
N ILE A 97 13.47 -6.61 10.00
CA ILE A 97 14.80 -7.11 9.58
C ILE A 97 15.00 -8.54 10.11
N LYS A 98 14.69 -8.78 11.39
CA LYS A 98 14.78 -10.09 12.01
C LYS A 98 13.88 -11.12 11.32
N GLN A 99 12.64 -10.75 10.96
CA GLN A 99 11.72 -11.63 10.24
C GLN A 99 12.19 -11.97 8.82
N GLN A 100 13.00 -11.10 8.19
CA GLN A 100 13.65 -11.38 6.91
C GLN A 100 14.91 -12.25 7.04
N GLY A 101 15.29 -12.66 8.24
CA GLY A 101 16.49 -13.47 8.50
C GLY A 101 17.73 -12.66 8.87
N GLY A 102 17.64 -11.32 8.90
CA GLY A 102 18.77 -10.43 9.12
C GLY A 102 19.13 -9.62 7.87
N CYS A 103 20.10 -8.71 8.00
CA CYS A 103 20.49 -7.83 6.91
C CYS A 103 21.18 -8.55 5.75
N ASP A 104 21.92 -9.63 6.00
CA ASP A 104 22.61 -10.38 4.95
C ASP A 104 21.60 -11.06 4.01
N GLU A 105 20.62 -11.76 4.58
CA GLU A 105 19.51 -12.41 3.88
C GLU A 105 18.69 -11.39 3.10
N LEU A 106 18.36 -10.26 3.74
CA LEU A 106 17.60 -9.19 3.12
C LEU A 106 18.35 -8.60 1.91
N VAL A 107 19.64 -8.29 2.05
CA VAL A 107 20.46 -7.76 0.95
C VAL A 107 20.56 -8.80 -0.18
N ASN A 108 20.71 -10.08 0.15
CA ASN A 108 20.72 -11.15 -0.85
C ASN A 108 19.38 -11.26 -1.60
N ALA A 109 18.26 -10.99 -0.94
CA ALA A 109 16.94 -10.93 -1.59
C ALA A 109 16.80 -9.71 -2.52
N LEU A 110 17.39 -8.57 -2.16
CA LEU A 110 17.33 -7.34 -2.97
C LEU A 110 18.23 -7.35 -4.21
N ARG A 111 19.23 -8.23 -4.27
CA ARG A 111 20.18 -8.35 -5.39
C ARG A 111 19.67 -9.20 -6.56
N LYS A 112 18.53 -9.87 -6.38
CA LYS A 112 17.89 -10.73 -7.39
C LYS A 112 16.93 -9.93 -8.25
#